data_AF-A0A7X4DZB2-F1
#
_entry.id   AF-A0A7X4DZB2-F1
#
_cell.length_a   1.000
_cell.length_b   1.000
_cell.length_c   1.000
_cell.angle_alpha   90.00
_cell.angle_beta   90.00
_cell.angle_gamma   90.00
#
_symmetry.space_group_name_H-M   'P 1'
#
loop_
_entity.id
_entity.type
_entity.pdbx_description
1 polymer ?
#
loop_
_entity_poly.entity_id
_entity_poly.type
_entity_poly.pdbx_seq_one_letter_code
_entity_poly.pdbx_strand_id
1 'polypeptide(L)'
;MLRPRVRWSLLVTALLLNACVGPKSEGAKFRQMFLERGSWEGFSEELEKYPLEQQYEIFLYGMQKVHPPDSKAADTIAKRGKPAMDYVLRMVAASGKDMDYVDSLEIFEAMVRGRHYLVCADIEAMEQIEANGNKIAHEDWRKYYQRDLQRLKELCVRKR
;
A
#
# COMPACT_ATOMS: atom_id res chain seq x y z
N MET A 1 -22.52 67.80 -23.45
CA MET A 1 -21.33 67.04 -23.88
C MET A 1 -21.33 65.70 -23.15
N LEU A 2 -21.65 64.62 -23.88
CA LEU A 2 -21.79 63.25 -23.37
C LEU A 2 -20.53 62.46 -23.74
N ARG A 3 -19.91 61.79 -22.76
CA ARG A 3 -18.80 60.84 -22.93
C ARG A 3 -19.07 59.55 -22.12
N PRO A 4 -18.49 58.41 -22.52
CA PRO A 4 -19.27 57.22 -22.86
C PRO A 4 -19.33 56.14 -21.77
N ARG A 5 -20.34 55.29 -21.92
CA ARG A 5 -20.61 54.06 -21.16
C ARG A 5 -19.45 53.07 -21.28
N VAL A 6 -18.89 52.65 -20.15
CA VAL A 6 -17.94 51.54 -20.07
C VAL A 6 -18.72 50.23 -20.17
N ARG A 7 -18.52 49.51 -21.28
CA ARG A 7 -18.93 48.12 -21.47
C ARG A 7 -17.99 47.23 -20.65
N TRP A 8 -18.47 46.65 -19.57
CA TRP A 8 -17.78 45.54 -18.91
C TRP A 8 -18.32 44.23 -19.44
N SER A 9 -17.41 43.49 -20.05
CA SER A 9 -17.61 42.21 -20.71
C SER A 9 -18.21 41.16 -19.77
N LEU A 10 -19.31 40.57 -20.22
CA LEU A 10 -19.67 39.19 -19.91
C LEU A 10 -18.51 38.30 -20.37
N LEU A 11 -17.93 37.47 -19.49
CA LEU A 11 -17.57 36.07 -19.77
C LEU A 11 -16.67 35.45 -18.68
N VAL A 12 -17.04 34.21 -18.35
CA VAL A 12 -16.26 33.12 -17.74
C VAL A 12 -16.04 33.16 -16.22
N THR A 13 -16.90 32.43 -15.52
CA THR A 13 -16.43 31.54 -14.45
C THR A 13 -17.19 30.21 -14.56
N ALA A 14 -16.77 29.42 -15.54
CA ALA A 14 -16.98 27.98 -15.52
C ALA A 14 -15.81 27.34 -14.76
N LEU A 15 -16.07 26.17 -14.17
CA LEU A 15 -15.12 25.22 -13.56
C LEU A 15 -14.66 25.50 -12.13
N LEU A 16 -15.49 25.12 -11.17
CA LEU A 16 -15.04 24.40 -9.96
C LEU A 16 -16.12 23.40 -9.51
N LEU A 17 -16.46 22.45 -10.39
CA LEU A 17 -16.95 21.15 -9.92
C LEU A 17 -15.70 20.31 -9.61
N ASN A 18 -15.10 20.58 -8.45
CA ASN A 18 -14.26 19.59 -7.80
C ASN A 18 -15.20 18.45 -7.42
N ALA A 19 -15.25 17.44 -8.29
CA ALA A 19 -15.81 16.16 -7.93
C ALA A 19 -14.96 15.65 -6.75
N CYS A 20 -15.47 15.83 -5.54
CA CYS A 20 -15.14 14.99 -4.41
C CYS A 20 -15.59 13.57 -4.76
N VAL A 21 -14.79 12.89 -5.59
CA VAL A 21 -14.87 11.46 -5.78
C VAL A 21 -14.35 10.87 -4.47
N GLY A 22 -15.27 10.70 -3.53
CA GLY A 22 -14.95 10.18 -2.20
C GLY A 22 -14.42 8.74 -2.25
N PRO A 23 -13.92 8.24 -1.11
CA PRO A 23 -13.29 6.92 -0.96
C PRO A 23 -14.17 5.71 -1.33
N LYS A 24 -15.47 5.91 -1.61
CA LYS A 24 -16.39 4.85 -2.02
C LYS A 24 -16.10 4.32 -3.44
N SER A 25 -15.55 5.14 -4.34
CA SER A 25 -15.32 4.74 -5.73
C SER A 25 -14.11 3.80 -5.88
N GLU A 26 -13.04 4.06 -5.14
CA GLU A 26 -11.80 3.27 -5.19
C GLU A 26 -12.00 1.88 -4.61
N GLY A 27 -12.71 1.76 -3.48
CA GLY A 27 -13.06 0.46 -2.91
C GLY A 27 -13.92 -0.41 -3.84
N ALA A 28 -14.80 0.19 -4.63
CA ALA A 28 -15.59 -0.53 -5.64
C ALA A 28 -14.71 -1.00 -6.82
N LYS A 29 -13.78 -0.14 -7.26
CA LYS A 29 -12.80 -0.48 -8.30
C LYS A 29 -11.90 -1.64 -7.87
N PHE A 30 -11.35 -1.61 -6.65
CA PHE A 30 -10.51 -2.70 -6.12
C PHE A 30 -11.31 -3.99 -5.98
N ARG A 31 -12.56 -3.91 -5.49
CA ARG A 31 -13.46 -5.06 -5.44
C ARG A 31 -13.60 -5.71 -6.80
N GLN A 32 -13.87 -4.92 -7.83
CA GLN A 32 -14.03 -5.40 -9.19
C GLN A 32 -12.73 -6.05 -9.69
N MET A 33 -11.59 -5.42 -9.44
CA MET A 33 -10.27 -5.96 -9.78
C MET A 33 -10.02 -7.35 -9.17
N PHE A 34 -10.45 -7.60 -7.93
CA PHE A 34 -10.32 -8.91 -7.29
C PHE A 34 -11.39 -9.94 -7.71
N LEU A 35 -12.60 -9.50 -8.07
CA LEU A 35 -13.69 -10.37 -8.53
C LEU A 35 -13.52 -10.81 -9.99
N GLU A 36 -13.06 -9.90 -10.83
CA GLU A 36 -12.91 -10.11 -12.28
C GLU A 36 -11.49 -10.51 -12.66
N ARG A 37 -10.60 -10.71 -11.68
CA ARG A 37 -9.26 -11.23 -11.99
C ARG A 37 -9.38 -12.58 -12.68
N GLY A 38 -8.76 -12.70 -13.84
CA GLY A 38 -8.55 -13.97 -14.50
C GLY A 38 -7.41 -14.72 -13.81
N SER A 39 -6.26 -14.79 -14.48
CA SER A 39 -5.06 -15.38 -13.90
C SER A 39 -4.35 -14.42 -12.93
N TRP A 40 -3.49 -14.99 -12.09
CA TRP A 40 -2.63 -14.18 -11.22
C TRP A 40 -1.61 -13.36 -12.02
N GLU A 41 -1.11 -13.93 -13.11
CA GLU A 41 -0.16 -13.26 -14.01
C GLU A 41 -0.79 -11.99 -14.59
N GLY A 42 -2.02 -12.06 -15.11
CA GLY A 42 -2.71 -10.88 -15.64
C GLY A 42 -3.03 -9.85 -14.56
N PHE A 43 -3.37 -10.28 -13.33
CA PHE A 43 -3.53 -9.35 -12.21
C PHE A 43 -2.22 -8.66 -11.84
N SER A 44 -1.10 -9.40 -11.80
CA SER A 44 0.22 -8.85 -11.47
C SER A 44 0.65 -7.83 -12.52
N GLU A 45 0.50 -8.16 -13.81
CA GLU A 45 0.77 -7.25 -14.94
C GLU A 45 -0.08 -5.98 -14.89
N GLU A 46 -1.37 -6.11 -14.53
CA GLU A 46 -2.24 -4.95 -14.37
C GLU A 46 -1.82 -4.11 -13.15
N LEU A 47 -1.52 -4.75 -12.02
CA LEU A 47 -1.07 -4.10 -10.80
C LEU A 47 0.24 -3.32 -11.01
N GLU A 48 1.16 -3.82 -11.83
CA GLU A 48 2.43 -3.14 -12.15
C GLU A 48 2.25 -1.77 -12.82
N LYS A 49 1.12 -1.55 -13.52
CA LYS A 49 0.79 -0.26 -14.16
C LYS A 49 0.42 0.83 -13.16
N TYR A 50 0.07 0.45 -11.93
CA TYR A 50 -0.29 1.39 -10.89
C TYR A 50 0.93 2.04 -10.23
N PRO A 51 0.83 3.31 -9.79
CA PRO A 51 1.77 3.89 -8.85
C PRO A 51 1.88 3.05 -7.57
N LEU A 52 3.03 3.11 -6.89
CA LEU A 52 3.30 2.31 -5.68
C LEU A 52 2.25 2.54 -4.59
N GLU A 53 1.77 3.78 -4.47
CA GLU A 53 0.72 4.18 -3.54
C GLU A 53 -0.56 3.36 -3.77
N GLN A 54 -1.02 3.31 -5.03
CA GLN A 54 -2.21 2.56 -5.40
C GLN A 54 -1.99 1.06 -5.32
N GLN A 55 -0.77 0.57 -5.61
CA GLN A 55 -0.45 -0.85 -5.40
C GLN A 55 -0.58 -1.24 -3.93
N TYR A 56 -0.09 -0.40 -3.02
CA TYR A 56 -0.19 -0.63 -1.58
C TYR A 56 -1.64 -0.59 -1.07
N GLU A 57 -2.46 0.34 -1.58
CA GLU A 57 -3.90 0.39 -1.26
C GLU A 57 -4.63 -0.87 -1.74
N ILE A 58 -4.34 -1.33 -2.96
CA ILE A 58 -4.90 -2.57 -3.51
C ILE A 58 -4.46 -3.78 -2.66
N PHE A 59 -3.20 -3.81 -2.22
CA PHE A 59 -2.70 -4.85 -1.33
C PHE A 59 -3.45 -4.87 0.01
N LEU A 60 -3.59 -3.72 0.70
CA LEU A 60 -4.35 -3.64 1.95
C LEU A 60 -5.81 -4.03 1.75
N TYR A 61 -6.41 -3.67 0.61
CA TYR A 61 -7.75 -4.11 0.26
C TYR A 61 -7.83 -5.65 0.14
N GLY A 62 -6.86 -6.26 -0.57
CA GLY A 62 -6.75 -7.71 -0.72
C GLY A 62 -6.59 -8.45 0.61
N MET A 63 -5.80 -7.89 1.54
CA MET A 63 -5.58 -8.48 2.86
C MET A 63 -6.80 -8.34 3.78
N GLN A 64 -7.46 -7.18 3.77
CA GLN A 64 -8.44 -6.84 4.81
C GLN A 64 -9.91 -6.92 4.38
N LYS A 65 -10.19 -6.97 3.07
CA LYS A 65 -11.56 -6.92 2.51
C LYS A 65 -11.91 -8.11 1.61
N VAL A 66 -10.92 -8.83 1.09
CA VAL A 66 -11.14 -10.04 0.29
C VAL A 66 -11.08 -11.26 1.21
N HIS A 67 -11.94 -12.25 0.95
CA HIS A 67 -11.97 -13.50 1.70
C HIS A 67 -11.78 -14.71 0.76
N PRO A 68 -10.75 -15.57 0.98
CA PRO A 68 -9.68 -15.42 1.99
C PRO A 68 -8.76 -14.20 1.71
N PRO A 69 -7.99 -13.71 2.71
CA PRO A 69 -6.99 -12.67 2.50
C PRO A 69 -6.05 -13.00 1.35
N ASP A 70 -5.77 -12.01 0.51
CA ASP A 70 -4.93 -12.19 -0.68
C ASP A 70 -3.63 -11.41 -0.58
N SER A 71 -2.55 -12.11 -0.17
CA SER A 71 -1.23 -11.52 -0.03
C SER A 71 -0.44 -11.46 -1.34
N LYS A 72 -0.96 -11.98 -2.46
CA LYS A 72 -0.15 -12.10 -3.68
C LYS A 72 0.28 -10.74 -4.24
N ALA A 73 -0.49 -9.68 -4.00
CA ALA A 73 -0.12 -8.31 -4.38
C ALA A 73 1.19 -7.84 -3.72
N ALA A 74 1.60 -8.45 -2.61
CA ALA A 74 2.88 -8.20 -1.98
C ALA A 74 4.07 -8.48 -2.92
N ASP A 75 3.99 -9.52 -3.76
CA ASP A 75 5.08 -9.87 -4.69
C ASP A 75 5.28 -8.75 -5.73
N THR A 76 4.20 -8.15 -6.25
CA THR A 76 4.31 -7.02 -7.19
C THR A 76 4.94 -5.79 -6.53
N ILE A 77 4.53 -5.46 -5.30
CA ILE A 77 5.11 -4.34 -4.55
C ILE A 77 6.60 -4.59 -4.26
N ALA A 78 6.93 -5.82 -3.85
CA ALA A 78 8.28 -6.21 -3.48
C ALA A 78 9.29 -6.02 -4.62
N LYS A 79 8.89 -6.25 -5.88
CA LYS A 79 9.75 -6.03 -7.08
C LYS A 79 10.36 -4.63 -7.15
N ARG A 80 9.72 -3.63 -6.52
CA ARG A 80 10.23 -2.25 -6.49
C ARG A 80 11.39 -2.04 -5.50
N GLY A 81 11.73 -3.04 -4.69
CA GLY A 81 12.90 -3.02 -3.81
C GLY A 81 12.89 -1.89 -2.78
N LYS A 82 14.02 -1.19 -2.61
CA LYS A 82 14.18 -0.15 -1.58
C LYS A 82 13.11 0.96 -1.61
N PRO A 83 12.72 1.53 -2.78
CA PRO A 83 11.61 2.49 -2.84
C PRO A 83 10.29 1.99 -2.25
N ALA A 84 9.90 0.74 -2.54
CA ALA A 84 8.75 0.13 -1.88
C ALA A 84 9.00 -0.07 -0.39
N MET A 85 10.26 -0.36 -0.03
CA MET A 85 10.60 -0.52 1.37
C MET A 85 10.32 0.79 2.16
N ASP A 86 11.00 1.86 1.76
CA ASP A 86 10.92 3.15 2.44
C ASP A 86 9.48 3.72 2.42
N TYR A 87 8.70 3.41 1.37
CA TYR A 87 7.29 3.77 1.31
C TYR A 87 6.44 3.03 2.36
N VAL A 88 6.53 1.70 2.41
CA VAL A 88 5.71 0.90 3.34
C VAL A 88 6.02 1.24 4.79
N LEU A 89 7.29 1.42 5.16
CA LEU A 89 7.65 1.84 6.53
C LEU A 89 6.98 3.17 6.92
N ARG A 90 6.99 4.16 6.02
CA ARG A 90 6.32 5.45 6.27
C ARG A 90 4.81 5.28 6.44
N MET A 91 4.16 4.49 5.59
CA MET A 91 2.71 4.28 5.66
C MET A 91 2.30 3.55 6.94
N VAL A 92 3.05 2.50 7.31
CA VAL A 92 2.80 1.72 8.52
C VAL A 92 3.01 2.58 9.78
N ALA A 93 4.07 3.39 9.82
CA ALA A 93 4.32 4.31 10.93
C ALA A 93 3.19 5.33 11.14
N ALA A 94 2.49 5.72 10.07
CA ALA A 94 1.40 6.70 10.10
C ALA A 94 -0.01 6.09 10.27
N SER A 95 -0.16 4.77 10.13
CA SER A 95 -1.47 4.11 10.04
C SER A 95 -2.29 4.16 11.34
N GLY A 96 -1.65 3.83 12.47
CA GLY A 96 -2.33 3.62 13.75
C GLY A 96 -3.25 2.40 13.81
N LYS A 97 -3.33 1.57 12.76
CA LYS A 97 -4.14 0.34 12.73
C LYS A 97 -3.27 -0.89 12.90
N ASP A 98 -3.63 -1.72 13.89
CA ASP A 98 -2.95 -2.98 14.19
C ASP A 98 -2.73 -3.87 12.95
N MET A 99 -3.75 -4.01 12.10
CA MET A 99 -3.67 -4.86 10.91
C MET A 99 -2.68 -4.35 9.87
N ASP A 100 -2.50 -3.04 9.71
CA ASP A 100 -1.56 -2.52 8.71
C ASP A 100 -0.11 -2.87 9.08
N TYR A 101 0.22 -2.91 10.38
CA TYR A 101 1.50 -3.42 10.86
C TYR A 101 1.67 -4.89 10.49
N VAL A 102 0.67 -5.74 10.80
CA VAL A 102 0.70 -7.18 10.53
C VAL A 102 0.81 -7.47 9.03
N ASP A 103 -0.10 -6.93 8.24
CA ASP A 103 -0.20 -7.18 6.80
C ASP A 103 1.09 -6.74 6.09
N SER A 104 1.70 -5.63 6.50
CA SER A 104 2.91 -5.13 5.87
C SER A 104 4.08 -6.13 5.90
N LEU A 105 4.15 -7.03 6.91
CA LEU A 105 5.18 -8.09 7.00
C LEU A 105 5.26 -8.97 5.74
N GLU A 106 4.11 -9.24 5.11
CA GLU A 106 4.05 -10.02 3.86
C GLU A 106 4.85 -9.36 2.72
N ILE A 107 4.90 -8.02 2.66
CA ILE A 107 5.68 -7.30 1.63
C ILE A 107 7.18 -7.46 1.89
N PHE A 108 7.64 -7.31 3.14
CA PHE A 108 9.06 -7.49 3.47
C PHE A 108 9.52 -8.93 3.23
N GLU A 109 8.68 -9.90 3.57
CA GLU A 109 8.95 -11.31 3.29
C GLU A 109 9.03 -11.58 1.79
N ALA A 110 8.09 -11.02 1.00
CA ALA A 110 8.13 -11.11 -0.46
C ALA A 110 9.41 -10.50 -1.04
N MET A 111 9.90 -9.38 -0.49
CA MET A 111 11.18 -8.77 -0.90
C MET A 111 12.36 -9.72 -0.70
N VAL A 112 12.45 -10.37 0.47
CA VAL A 112 13.54 -11.31 0.79
C VAL A 112 13.41 -12.60 -0.04
N ARG A 113 12.19 -13.15 -0.13
CA ARG A 113 11.90 -14.39 -0.87
C ARG A 113 12.19 -14.23 -2.37
N GLY A 114 11.75 -13.13 -2.96
CA GLY A 114 11.95 -12.77 -4.36
C GLY A 114 13.34 -12.20 -4.68
N ARG A 115 14.19 -12.00 -3.66
CA ARG A 115 15.51 -11.35 -3.78
C ARG A 115 15.44 -9.94 -4.41
N HIS A 116 14.33 -9.24 -4.21
CA HIS A 116 14.14 -7.89 -4.73
C HIS A 116 14.78 -6.83 -3.83
N TYR A 117 14.87 -7.11 -2.53
CA TYR A 117 15.61 -6.30 -1.57
C TYR A 117 15.98 -7.12 -0.34
N LEU A 118 17.22 -6.98 0.12
CA LEU A 118 17.68 -7.65 1.34
C LEU A 118 17.36 -6.77 2.55
N VAL A 119 16.08 -6.77 2.95
CA VAL A 119 15.56 -6.03 4.13
C VAL A 119 16.46 -6.22 5.35
N CYS A 120 16.94 -7.45 5.53
CA CYS A 120 17.75 -7.89 6.67
C CYS A 120 19.15 -7.27 6.76
N ALA A 121 19.65 -6.70 5.67
CA ALA A 121 20.93 -5.99 5.66
C ALA A 121 20.74 -4.48 5.93
N ASP A 122 19.50 -3.99 5.88
CA ASP A 122 19.14 -2.63 6.22
C ASP A 122 18.78 -2.57 7.71
N ILE A 123 19.77 -2.21 8.54
CA ILE A 123 19.67 -2.22 10.00
C ILE A 123 18.55 -1.28 10.47
N GLU A 124 18.49 -0.07 9.89
CA GLU A 124 17.47 0.92 10.24
C GLU A 124 16.07 0.41 9.90
N ALA A 125 15.89 -0.19 8.73
CA ALA A 125 14.60 -0.79 8.37
C ALA A 125 14.21 -1.92 9.34
N MET A 126 15.14 -2.81 9.68
CA MET A 126 14.87 -3.91 10.62
C MET A 126 14.52 -3.41 12.02
N GLU A 127 15.22 -2.40 12.54
CA GLU A 127 14.88 -1.78 13.83
C GLU A 127 13.48 -1.17 13.83
N GLN A 128 13.08 -0.50 12.74
CA GLN A 128 11.74 0.06 12.60
C GLN A 128 10.66 -1.03 12.53
N ILE A 129 10.91 -2.11 11.78
CA ILE A 129 10.01 -3.28 11.73
C ILE A 129 9.86 -3.87 13.14
N GLU A 130 10.96 -4.15 13.83
CA GLU A 130 10.89 -4.70 15.19
C GLU A 130 10.12 -3.80 16.16
N ALA A 131 10.34 -2.49 16.09
CA ALA A 131 9.66 -1.51 16.94
C ALA A 131 8.15 -1.41 16.66
N ASN A 132 7.69 -1.73 15.45
CA ASN A 132 6.28 -1.66 15.09
C ASN A 132 5.42 -2.65 15.88
N GLY A 133 5.96 -3.80 16.30
CA GLY A 133 5.25 -4.76 17.14
C GLY A 133 4.78 -4.16 18.49
N ASN A 134 5.52 -3.19 19.02
CA ASN A 134 5.16 -2.51 20.27
C ASN A 134 4.00 -1.51 20.12
N LYS A 135 3.70 -1.10 18.89
CA LYS A 135 2.61 -0.16 18.57
C LYS A 135 1.26 -0.85 18.41
N ILE A 136 1.25 -2.19 18.28
CA ILE A 136 0.04 -2.99 18.09
C ILE A 136 -0.69 -3.10 19.42
N ALA A 137 -1.92 -2.59 19.49
CA ALA A 137 -2.70 -2.53 20.71
C ALA A 137 -3.29 -3.90 21.10
N HIS A 138 -3.88 -4.61 20.12
CA HIS A 138 -4.53 -5.89 20.32
C HIS A 138 -3.50 -7.01 20.53
N GLU A 139 -3.68 -7.79 21.60
CA GLU A 139 -2.71 -8.82 22.00
C GLU A 139 -2.55 -9.90 20.92
N ASP A 140 -3.64 -10.38 20.33
CA ASP A 140 -3.54 -11.43 19.30
C ASP A 140 -2.85 -10.92 18.03
N TRP A 141 -3.13 -9.69 17.58
CA TRP A 141 -2.41 -9.10 16.44
C TRP A 141 -0.93 -8.95 16.74
N ARG A 142 -0.57 -8.61 17.98
CA ARG A 142 0.83 -8.55 18.40
C ARG A 142 1.50 -9.92 18.36
N LYS A 143 0.82 -10.98 18.81
CA LYS A 143 1.32 -12.36 18.71
C LYS A 143 1.49 -12.80 17.26
N TYR A 144 0.53 -12.48 16.38
CA TYR A 144 0.63 -12.73 14.95
C TYR A 144 1.83 -12.00 14.34
N TYR A 145 1.98 -10.72 14.64
CA TYR A 145 3.12 -9.91 14.21
C TYR A 145 4.46 -10.52 14.63
N GLN A 146 4.58 -10.92 15.90
CA GLN A 146 5.82 -11.50 16.43
C GLN A 146 6.19 -12.81 15.73
N ARG A 147 5.19 -13.66 15.44
CA ARG A 147 5.39 -14.90 14.69
C ARG A 147 5.87 -14.62 13.27
N ASP A 148 5.24 -13.68 12.58
CA ASP A 148 5.56 -13.38 11.18
C ASP A 148 6.90 -12.63 11.07
N LEU A 149 7.23 -11.78 12.04
CA LEU A 149 8.55 -11.17 12.18
C LEU A 149 9.64 -12.23 12.39
N GLN A 150 9.38 -13.25 13.21
CA GLN A 150 10.32 -14.35 13.39
C GLN A 150 10.53 -15.12 12.07
N ARG A 151 9.45 -15.36 11.31
CA ARG A 151 9.53 -15.96 9.97
C ARG A 151 10.38 -15.12 9.00
N LEU A 152 10.20 -13.79 8.98
CA LEU A 152 11.04 -12.88 8.21
C LEU A 152 12.52 -13.02 8.59
N LYS A 153 12.84 -13.02 9.90
CA LYS A 153 14.21 -13.19 10.40
C LYS A 153 14.81 -14.54 10.00
N GLU A 154 14.03 -15.62 9.99
CA GLU A 154 14.49 -16.93 9.53
C GLU A 154 14.77 -16.95 8.02
N LEU A 155 13.95 -16.27 7.23
CA LEU A 155 14.21 -16.08 5.80
C LEU A 155 15.53 -15.33 5.56
N CYS A 156 15.81 -14.31 6.38
CA CYS A 156 17.06 -13.56 6.35
C CYS A 156 18.29 -14.45 6.53
N VAL A 157 18.24 -15.40 7.48
CA VAL A 157 19.36 -16.32 7.75
C VAL A 157 19.58 -17.28 6.60
N ARG A 158 18.51 -17.83 6.02
CA ARG A 158 18.60 -18.80 4.92
C ARG A 158 19.10 -18.22 3.60
N LYS A 159 19.06 -16.90 3.44
CA LYS A 159 19.42 -16.19 2.21
C LYS A 159 20.73 -15.42 2.32
N ARG A 160 21.40 -15.47 3.48
CA ARG A 160 22.73 -14.91 3.71
C ARG A 160 23.81 -15.80 3.10
#